data_AF-A0A8T4HFP9-F1
#
_entry.id   AF-A0A8T4HFP9-F1
#
_cell.length_a   1.000
_cell.length_b   1.000
_cell.length_c   1.000
_cell.angle_alpha   90.00
_cell.angle_beta   90.00
_cell.angle_gamma   90.00
#
_symmetry.space_group_name_H-M   'P 1'
#
loop_
_entity.id
_entity.type
_entity.pdbx_description
1 polymer ?
#
loop_
_entity_poly.entity_id
_entity_poly.type
_entity_poly.pdbx_seq_one_letter_code
_entity_poly.pdbx_strand_id
1 'polypeptide(L)' 'MAWRPRAEEALRRPDLQQPKRSENGGWNMRCRNGTKAAAVETVRGLGRTHAPWLTIRYAF' A
#
# COMPACT_ATOMS: atom_id res chain seq x y z
N MET A 1 20.22 15.61 -13.23
CA MET A 1 19.13 14.61 -13.12
C MET A 1 18.46 14.78 -11.77
N ALA A 2 17.24 15.31 -11.76
CA ALA A 2 16.49 15.62 -10.53
C ALA A 2 16.01 14.33 -9.85
N TRP A 3 16.81 13.77 -8.94
CA TRP A 3 16.51 12.52 -8.23
C TRP A 3 15.37 12.64 -7.21
N ARG A 4 14.75 13.81 -7.05
CA ARG A 4 13.70 14.02 -6.05
C ARG A 4 12.53 14.82 -6.62
N PRO A 5 11.69 14.23 -7.48
CA PRO A 5 10.33 14.73 -7.62
C PRO A 5 9.69 14.79 -6.22
N ARG A 6 8.83 15.78 -5.99
CA ARG A 6 8.14 15.89 -4.72
C ARG A 6 7.34 14.61 -4.53
N ALA A 7 7.61 13.83 -3.48
CA ALA A 7 7.03 12.50 -3.31
C ALA A 7 5.49 12.51 -3.41
N GLU A 8 4.86 13.61 -2.99
CA GLU A 8 3.42 13.82 -3.11
C GLU A 8 2.92 13.83 -4.57
N GLU A 9 3.70 14.30 -5.54
CA GLU A 9 3.34 14.28 -6.95
C GLU A 9 3.31 12.85 -7.50
N ALA A 10 4.19 11.98 -7.00
CA ALA A 10 4.24 10.57 -7.40
C ALA A 10 3.25 9.69 -6.61
N LEU A 11 3.01 10.01 -5.34
CA LEU A 11 2.24 9.18 -4.41
C LEU A 11 0.77 9.58 -4.33
N ARG A 12 0.38 10.81 -4.69
CA ARG A 12 -1.03 11.24 -4.66
C ARG A 12 -1.81 10.55 -5.76
N ARG A 13 -2.72 9.65 -5.38
CA ARG A 13 -3.54 8.82 -6.27
C ARG A 13 -4.97 8.77 -5.74
N PRO A 14 -5.80 9.80 -6.01
CA PRO A 14 -7.17 9.90 -5.49
C PRO A 14 -8.06 8.72 -5.92
N ASP A 15 -7.76 8.12 -7.06
CA ASP A 15 -8.37 6.91 -7.61
C ASP A 15 -8.16 5.70 -6.68
N LEU A 16 -6.97 5.58 -6.09
CA LEU A 16 -6.58 4.44 -5.26
C LEU A 16 -6.73 4.70 -3.76
N GLN A 17 -6.99 5.94 -3.36
CA GLN A 17 -6.95 6.40 -1.98
C GLN A 17 -8.35 6.72 -1.47
N GLN A 18 -8.55 6.51 -0.16
CA GLN A 18 -9.75 6.90 0.56
C GLN A 18 -9.36 7.47 1.93
N PRO A 19 -10.13 8.45 2.45
CA PRO A 19 -9.87 9.01 3.77
C PRO A 19 -10.14 7.97 4.87
N LYS A 20 -9.37 8.06 5.95
CA LYS A 20 -9.53 7.28 7.18
C LYS A 20 -9.41 8.23 8.35
N ARG A 21 -10.42 8.28 9.22
CA ARG A 21 -10.32 8.98 10.50
C ARG A 21 -9.48 8.13 11.45
N SER A 22 -8.44 8.71 12.03
CA SER A 22 -7.67 8.06 13.10
C SER A 22 -8.45 8.12 14.41
N GLU A 23 -8.06 7.25 15.33
CA GLU A 23 -8.59 7.21 16.69
C GLU A 23 -8.39 8.54 17.43
N ASN A 24 -7.23 9.19 17.21
CA ASN A 24 -6.90 10.50 17.77
C ASN A 24 -7.61 11.67 17.04
N GLY A 25 -8.57 11.39 16.16
CA GLY A 25 -9.40 12.40 15.49
C GLY A 25 -8.81 13.03 14.22
N GLY A 26 -7.61 12.64 13.80
CA GLY A 26 -6.95 13.16 12.59
C GLY A 26 -7.39 12.45 11.30
N TRP A 27 -7.14 13.07 10.15
CA TRP A 27 -7.37 12.44 8.84
C TRP A 27 -6.10 11.79 8.31
N ASN A 28 -6.24 10.54 7.92
CA ASN A 28 -5.22 9.76 7.25
C ASN A 28 -5.73 9.32 5.89
N MET A 29 -4.80 8.87 5.06
CA MET A 29 -5.09 8.30 3.77
C MET A 29 -4.79 6.81 3.81
N ARG A 30 -5.69 5.99 3.27
CA ARG A 30 -5.48 4.55 3.08
C ARG A 30 -5.77 4.18 1.65
N CYS A 31 -5.18 3.08 1.17
CA CYS A 31 -5.63 2.47 -0.07
C CYS A 31 -7.11 2.06 0.05
N ARG A 32 -7.85 2.19 -1.04
CA ARG A 32 -9.18 1.61 -1.17
C ARG A 32 -9.13 0.12 -0.87
N ASN A 33 -10.19 -0.39 -0.24
CA ASN A 33 -10.19 -1.76 0.29
C ASN A 33 -9.90 -2.81 -0.80
N GLY A 34 -10.56 -2.72 -1.96
CA GLY A 34 -10.33 -3.66 -3.07
C GLY A 34 -8.92 -3.59 -3.64
N THR A 35 -8.40 -2.37 -3.83
CA THR A 35 -7.03 -2.13 -4.30
C THR A 35 -5.99 -2.67 -3.32
N LYS A 36 -6.21 -2.44 -2.02
CA LYS A 36 -5.36 -2.94 -0.94
C LYS A 36 -5.33 -4.47 -0.93
N ALA A 37 -6.50 -5.12 -1.00
CA ALA A 37 -6.60 -6.58 -1.04
C ALA A 37 -5.88 -7.17 -2.25
N ALA A 38 -6.08 -6.61 -3.45
CA ALA A 38 -5.41 -7.08 -4.67
C ALA A 38 -3.89 -6.94 -4.58
N ALA A 39 -3.40 -5.84 -4.00
CA ALA A 39 -1.97 -5.63 -3.79
C ALA A 39 -1.39 -6.64 -2.80
N VAL A 40 -2.08 -6.92 -1.69
CA VAL A 40 -1.67 -7.96 -0.71
C VAL A 40 -1.55 -9.32 -1.38
N GLU A 41 -2.55 -9.73 -2.16
CA GLU A 41 -2.50 -11.03 -2.84
C GLU A 41 -1.36 -11.11 -3.86
N THR A 42 -1.09 -10.01 -4.56
CA THR A 42 0.05 -9.92 -5.49
C THR A 42 1.37 -10.14 -4.76
N VAL A 43 1.60 -9.43 -3.64
CA VAL A 43 2.84 -9.57 -2.86
C VAL A 43 2.97 -10.98 -2.27
N ARG A 44 1.87 -11.55 -1.76
CA ARG A 44 1.88 -12.94 -1.26
C ARG A 44 2.18 -13.94 -2.38
N GLY A 45 1.66 -13.70 -3.59
CA GLY A 45 1.99 -14.48 -4.78
C GLY A 45 3.48 -14.44 -5.11
N LEU A 46 4.06 -13.24 -5.18
CA LEU A 46 5.48 -13.06 -5.42
C LEU A 46 6.35 -13.73 -4.35
N GLY A 47 5.94 -13.63 -3.07
CA GLY A 47 6.62 -14.31 -1.97
C GLY A 47 6.62 -15.83 -2.15
N ARG A 48 5.46 -16.43 -2.51
CA ARG A 48 5.38 -17.87 -2.80
C ARG A 48 6.26 -18.27 -3.98
N THR A 49 6.34 -17.45 -5.03
CA THR A 49 7.11 -17.77 -6.24
C THR A 49 8.61 -17.62 -6.03
N HIS A 50 9.05 -16.56 -5.36
CA HIS A 50 10.47 -16.17 -5.32
C HIS A 50 11.16 -16.42 -3.99
N ALA A 51 10.42 -16.52 -2.89
CA ALA A 51 10.96 -16.74 -1.56
C ALA A 51 10.07 -17.68 -0.72
N PRO A 52 9.80 -18.92 -1.20
CA PRO A 52 8.88 -19.85 -0.54
C PRO A 52 9.30 -20.26 0.87
N TRP A 53 10.58 -20.09 1.23
CA TRP A 53 11.11 -20.35 2.58
C TRP A 53 10.82 -19.21 3.57
N LEU A 54 10.31 -18.05 3.12
CA LEU A 54 10.02 -16.91 3.98
C LEU A 54 8.52 -16.85 4.29
N THR A 55 8.17 -17.25 5.51
CA THR A 55 6.78 -17.20 5.98
C THR A 55 6.36 -15.76 6.26
N ILE A 56 5.41 -15.27 5.47
CA ILE A 56 4.75 -13.98 5.73
C ILE A 56 3.82 -14.14 6.94
N ARG A 57 4.20 -13.55 8.07
CA ARG A 57 3.37 -13.54 9.29
C ARG A 57 2.17 -12.61 9.19
N TYR A 58 2.35 -11.45 8.55
CA TYR A 58 1.32 -10.43 8.39
C TYR A 58 1.46 -9.73 7.05
N ALA A 59 0.33 -9.46 6.39
CA ALA A 59 0.23 -8.59 5.23
C ALA A 59 -1.09 -7.83 5.33
N PHE A 60 -1.00 -6.50 5.37
CA PHE A 60 -2.16 -5.61 5.47
C PHE A 60 -2.05 -4.47 4.48
#